data_AF-A0A964FDZ2-F1
#
_entry.id   AF-A0A964FDZ2-F1
#
_cell.length_a   1.000
_cell.length_b   1.000
_cell.length_c   1.000
_cell.angle_alpha   90.00
_cell.angle_beta   90.00
_cell.angle_gamma   90.00
#
_symmetry.space_group_name_H-M   'P 1'
#
loop_
_entity.id
_entity.type
_entity.pdbx_description
1 polymer ?
#
loop_
_entity_poly.entity_id
_entity_poly.type
_entity_poly.pdbx_seq_one_letter_code
_entity_poly.pdbx_strand_id
1 'polypeptide(L)'
;APRDTDMQAAWLGEALPAEVPLRRGDLVFWNGHVGIMRDAGTLLHANGHHMAVAAEPFLPAAARIEAAGGGPVTMRRRLPALAGA
;
A
#
# COMPACT_ATOMS: atom_id res chain seq x y z
N ALA A 1 -15.90 -5.36 -3.30
CA ALA A 1 -14.86 -5.00 -2.31
C ALA A 1 -15.17 -3.61 -1.74
N PRO A 2 -14.78 -3.31 -0.48
CA PRO A 2 -15.00 -2.00 0.12
C PRO A 2 -14.26 -0.87 -0.60
N ARG A 3 -14.80 0.35 -0.53
CA ARG A 3 -14.27 1.52 -1.26
C ARG A 3 -13.21 2.30 -0.48
N ASP A 4 -13.37 2.40 0.83
CA ASP A 4 -12.57 3.30 1.68
C ASP A 4 -11.37 2.59 2.30
N THR A 5 -10.28 3.33 2.55
CA THR A 5 -8.98 2.75 2.90
C THR A 5 -9.00 2.04 4.26
N ASP A 6 -9.74 2.56 5.22
CA ASP A 6 -9.93 1.95 6.55
C ASP A 6 -10.69 0.62 6.44
N MET A 7 -11.77 0.58 5.66
CA MET A 7 -12.53 -0.64 5.40
C MET A 7 -11.70 -1.65 4.60
N GLN A 8 -10.94 -1.21 3.60
CA GLN A 8 -10.02 -2.05 2.85
C GLN A 8 -8.95 -2.65 3.77
N ALA A 9 -8.34 -1.83 4.62
CA ALA A 9 -7.34 -2.27 5.58
C ALA A 9 -7.91 -3.30 6.56
N ALA A 10 -9.17 -3.15 6.99
CA ALA A 10 -9.78 -4.08 7.94
C ALA A 10 -10.24 -5.41 7.29
N TRP A 11 -10.64 -5.41 6.01
CA TRP A 11 -11.39 -6.54 5.42
C TRP A 11 -10.69 -7.25 4.26
N LEU A 12 -9.73 -6.62 3.58
CA LEU A 12 -9.09 -7.22 2.42
C LEU A 12 -7.88 -8.08 2.79
N GLY A 13 -7.87 -9.31 2.30
CA GLY A 13 -6.70 -10.18 2.33
C GLY A 13 -6.18 -10.53 3.73
N GLU A 14 -4.97 -11.06 3.77
CA GLU A 14 -4.29 -11.45 5.02
C GLU A 14 -3.45 -10.28 5.58
N ALA A 15 -3.47 -10.09 6.90
CA ALA A 15 -2.58 -9.14 7.56
C ALA A 15 -1.12 -9.60 7.48
N LEU A 16 -0.22 -8.70 7.06
CA LEU A 16 1.20 -8.98 7.01
C LEU A 16 1.96 -8.29 8.15
N PRO A 17 2.73 -9.02 8.96
CA PRO A 17 3.74 -8.45 9.83
C PRO A 17 4.80 -7.62 9.07
N ALA A 18 5.47 -6.71 9.76
CA ALA A 18 6.45 -5.79 9.16
C ALA A 18 7.68 -6.53 8.58
N GLU A 19 8.02 -7.67 9.16
CA GLU A 19 9.20 -8.48 8.83
C GLU A 19 8.99 -9.31 7.56
N VAL A 20 7.74 -9.55 7.17
CA VAL A 20 7.43 -10.28 5.94
C VAL A 20 7.86 -9.42 4.75
N PRO A 21 8.61 -9.93 3.77
CA PRO A 21 8.94 -9.18 2.58
C PRO A 21 7.69 -8.82 1.76
N LEU A 22 7.63 -7.58 1.28
CA LEU A 22 6.61 -7.13 0.33
C LEU A 22 6.81 -7.82 -1.02
N ARG A 23 5.70 -8.09 -1.71
CA ARG A 23 5.70 -8.60 -3.08
C ARG A 23 4.59 -7.94 -3.90
N ARG A 24 4.62 -8.19 -5.21
CA ARG A 24 3.58 -7.74 -6.14
C ARG A 24 2.18 -8.10 -5.62
N GLY A 25 1.29 -7.12 -5.62
CA GLY A 25 -0.11 -7.27 -5.19
C GLY A 25 -0.36 -7.01 -3.71
N ASP A 26 0.69 -6.85 -2.89
CA ASP A 26 0.52 -6.44 -1.50
C ASP A 26 0.01 -4.99 -1.43
N LEU A 27 -0.94 -4.73 -0.55
CA LEU A 27 -1.45 -3.40 -0.25
C LEU A 27 -0.72 -2.83 0.97
N VAL A 28 -0.37 -1.55 0.90
CA VAL A 28 0.26 -0.81 1.99
C VAL A 28 -0.61 0.40 2.34
N PHE A 29 -0.91 0.56 3.63
CA PHE A 29 -1.86 1.53 4.13
C PHE A 29 -1.19 2.57 5.02
N TRP A 30 -1.70 3.80 4.91
CA TRP A 30 -1.50 4.91 5.83
C TRP A 30 -2.88 5.42 6.27
N ASN A 31 -2.94 6.40 7.18
CA ASN A 31 -4.22 7.00 7.52
C ASN A 31 -4.81 7.74 6.29
N GLY A 32 -5.95 7.26 5.78
CA GLY A 32 -6.62 7.83 4.63
C GLY A 32 -5.95 7.59 3.27
N HIS A 33 -4.91 6.76 3.19
CA HIS A 33 -4.18 6.50 1.93
C HIS A 33 -3.80 5.03 1.77
N VAL A 34 -3.73 4.58 0.52
CA VAL A 34 -3.34 3.20 0.16
C VAL A 34 -2.54 3.20 -1.13
N GLY A 35 -1.56 2.29 -1.20
CA GLY A 35 -0.88 1.93 -2.44
C GLY A 35 -0.78 0.43 -2.61
N ILE A 36 -0.49 -0.01 -3.83
CA ILE A 36 -0.28 -1.41 -4.17
C ILE A 36 1.16 -1.61 -4.64
N MET A 37 1.80 -2.65 -4.12
CA MET A 37 3.15 -3.02 -4.53
C MET A 37 3.10 -3.61 -5.95
N ARG A 38 3.84 -2.98 -6.88
CA ARG A 38 4.02 -3.48 -8.24
C ARG A 38 5.00 -4.65 -8.28
N ASP A 39 5.98 -4.63 -7.38
CA ASP A 39 7.02 -5.63 -7.17
C ASP A 39 7.56 -5.50 -5.72
N ALA A 40 8.72 -6.06 -5.40
CA ALA A 40 9.28 -6.04 -4.05
C ALA A 40 9.71 -4.65 -3.55
N GLY A 41 9.95 -3.69 -4.46
CA GLY A 41 10.52 -2.38 -4.13
C GLY A 41 9.73 -1.17 -4.68
N THR A 42 8.80 -1.39 -5.59
CA THR A 42 8.06 -0.31 -6.28
C THR A 42 6.61 -0.25 -5.81
N LEU A 43 6.21 0.92 -5.31
CA LEU A 43 4.85 1.26 -4.92
C LEU A 43 4.13 1.94 -6.09
N LEU A 44 2.92 1.48 -6.42
CA LEU A 44 2.00 2.15 -7.34
C LEU A 44 0.84 2.75 -6.52
N HIS A 45 0.61 4.05 -6.66
CA HIS A 45 -0.46 4.74 -5.94
C HIS A 45 -0.88 6.06 -6.62
N ALA A 46 -2.14 6.45 -6.43
CA ALA A 46 -2.61 7.80 -6.69
C ALA A 46 -2.18 8.69 -5.53
N ASN A 47 -1.38 9.72 -5.77
CA ASN A 47 -0.78 10.48 -4.67
C ASN A 47 -0.87 11.99 -4.88
N GLY A 48 -0.97 12.72 -3.76
CA GLY A 48 -1.01 14.19 -3.76
C GLY A 48 0.33 14.87 -4.01
N HIS A 49 1.45 14.15 -3.98
CA HIS A 49 2.77 14.72 -4.26
C HIS A 49 2.94 15.04 -5.76
N HIS A 50 2.58 14.09 -6.62
CA HIS A 50 2.62 14.23 -8.07
C HIS A 50 1.28 14.69 -8.65
N MET A 51 0.20 14.69 -7.85
CA MET A 51 -1.18 14.89 -8.30
C MET A 51 -1.57 13.93 -9.45
N ALA A 52 -1.03 12.71 -9.39
CA ALA A 52 -1.18 11.70 -10.43
C ALA A 52 -1.02 10.29 -9.83
N VAL A 53 -1.35 9.27 -10.63
CA VAL A 53 -0.94 7.90 -10.36
C VAL A 53 0.52 7.75 -10.75
N ALA A 54 1.36 7.31 -9.81
CA ALA A 54 2.80 7.13 -10.05
C ALA A 54 3.29 5.79 -9.50
N ALA A 55 4.29 5.21 -10.17
CA ALA A 55 5.08 4.10 -9.68
C ALA A 55 6.43 4.63 -9.20
N GLU A 56 6.76 4.43 -7.93
CA GLU A 56 7.99 4.98 -7.34
C GLU A 56 8.57 4.03 -6.26
N PRO A 57 9.86 4.18 -5.89
CA PRO A 57 10.46 3.37 -4.83
C PRO A 57 9.70 3.50 -3.50
N PHE A 58 9.36 2.35 -2.90
CA PHE A 58 8.51 2.28 -1.70
C PHE A 58 9.13 3.00 -0.50
N LEU A 59 10.41 2.71 -0.18
CA LEU A 59 11.04 3.28 1.02
C LEU A 59 11.14 4.82 0.96
N PRO A 60 11.63 5.44 -0.13
CA PRO A 60 11.56 6.90 -0.28
C PRO A 60 10.14 7.47 -0.24
N ALA A 61 9.16 6.80 -0.85
CA ALA A 61 7.78 7.26 -0.84
C ALA A 61 7.17 7.23 0.57
N ALA A 62 7.37 6.14 1.31
CA ALA A 62 6.91 6.00 2.69
C ALA A 62 7.53 7.07 3.61
N ALA A 63 8.84 7.28 3.52
CA ALA A 63 9.53 8.31 4.27
C ALA A 63 9.00 9.73 3.95
N ARG A 64 8.73 10.02 2.66
CA ARG A 64 8.15 11.29 2.24
C ARG A 64 6.72 11.49 2.75
N ILE A 65 5.88 10.45 2.72
CA ILE A 65 4.50 10.48 3.24
C ILE A 65 4.51 10.80 4.73
N GLU A 66 5.38 10.13 5.49
CA GLU A 66 5.52 10.35 6.93
C GLU A 66 5.96 11.80 7.21
N ALA A 67 7.00 12.28 6.52
CA ALA A 67 7.50 13.65 6.66
C ALA A 67 6.46 14.73 6.27
N ALA A 68 5.54 14.40 5.37
CA ALA A 68 4.44 15.29 4.96
C ALA A 68 3.23 15.25 5.91
N GLY A 69 3.30 14.53 7.04
CA GLY A 69 2.24 14.43 8.03
C GLY A 69 1.22 13.30 7.78
N GLY A 70 1.45 12.44 6.79
CA GLY A 70 0.63 11.25 6.55
C GLY A 70 0.85 10.12 7.56
N GLY A 71 1.89 10.23 8.39
CA GLY A 71 2.27 9.26 9.40
C GLY A 71 2.98 8.02 8.84
N PRO A 72 3.32 7.05 9.71
CA PRO A 72 3.97 5.81 9.30
C PRO A 72 2.98 4.89 8.58
N VAL A 73 3.50 3.85 7.93
CA VAL A 73 2.68 2.72 7.44
C VAL A 73 1.92 2.10 8.62
N THR A 74 0.60 2.02 8.52
CA THR A 74 -0.26 1.51 9.59
C THR A 74 -0.63 0.05 9.40
N MET A 75 -0.70 -0.42 8.14
CA MET A 75 -1.08 -1.80 7.84
C MET A 75 -0.54 -2.26 6.50
N ARG A 76 -0.37 -3.58 6.38
CA ARG A 76 0.02 -4.27 5.16
C ARG A 76 -0.91 -5.45 4.95
N ARG A 77 -1.44 -5.62 3.73
CA ARG A 77 -2.35 -6.71 3.38
C ARG A 77 -1.89 -7.46 2.14
N ARG A 78 -2.06 -8.78 2.13
CA ARG A 78 -1.81 -9.62 0.96
C ARG A 78 -3.12 -10.15 0.42
N LEU A 79 -3.46 -9.76 -0.80
CA LEU A 79 -4.60 -10.34 -1.50
C LEU A 79 -4.30 -11.79 -1.87
N PRO A 80 -5.30 -12.68 -1.83
CA PRO A 80 -5.16 -14.01 -2.39
C PRO A 80 -4.82 -13.90 -3.88
N ALA A 81 -4.06 -14.87 -4.39
CA ALA A 81 -3.88 -14.97 -5.83
C ALA A 81 -5.26 -15.07 -6.50
N LEU A 82 -5.43 -14.41 -7.64
CA LEU A 82 -6.60 -14.66 -8.47
C LEU A 82 -6.59 -16.16 -8.80
N ALA A 83 -7.63 -16.89 -8.38
CA ALA A 83 -7.87 -18.22 -8.93
C ALA A 83 -7.90 -18.06 -10.45
N GLY A 84 -7.07 -18.84 -11.15
CA GLY A 84 -6.82 -18.65 -12.57
C GLY A 84 -8.13 -18.54 -13.37
N ALA A 85 -8.13 -17.58 -14.31
CA ALA A 85 -9.10 -17.54 -15.40
C ALA A 85 -8.88 -18.73 -16.35
#